data_AF-A0A9P3QCU4-F1
#
_entry.id   AF-A0A9P3QCU4-F1
#
_cell.length_a   1.000
_cell.length_b   1.000
_cell.length_c   1.000
_cell.angle_alpha   90.00
_cell.angle_beta   90.00
_cell.angle_gamma   90.00
#
_symmetry.space_group_name_H-M   'P 1'
#
loop_
_entity.id
_entity.type
_entity.pdbx_description
1 polymer ?
#
loop_
_entity_poly.entity_id
_entity_poly.type
_entity_poly.pdbx_seq_one_letter_code
_entity_poly.pdbx_strand_id
1 'polypeptide(L)'
;MTMIYARIADKTVADEYFAVTEKVEALYGQPRELAGDDESREMRKLRTEMHRRMLGNGYCARPVEMDCHFESICESCSFFVTTIEFRPTLQRQRDDAAQKGQIGRQNIFDGILHRLDTDAS
;
A
#
# COMPACT_ATOMS: atom_id res chain seq x y z
N MET A 1 0.73 44.64 -29.39
CA MET A 1 -0.39 43.76 -28.97
C MET A 1 -1.16 44.44 -27.85
N THR A 2 -2.37 44.91 -28.09
CA THR A 2 -3.27 45.40 -27.04
C THR A 2 -4.15 44.23 -26.60
N MET A 3 -3.85 43.64 -25.44
CA MET A 3 -4.71 42.68 -24.75
C MET A 3 -5.97 43.43 -24.27
N ILE A 4 -7.04 43.39 -25.07
CA ILE A 4 -8.36 43.79 -24.59
C ILE A 4 -8.94 42.56 -23.90
N TYR A 5 -8.80 42.50 -22.57
CA TYR A 5 -9.46 41.48 -21.76
C TYR A 5 -10.99 41.60 -21.92
N ALA A 6 -11.67 40.46 -21.95
CA ALA A 6 -13.13 40.44 -21.87
C ALA A 6 -13.54 41.08 -20.53
N ARG A 7 -14.32 42.17 -20.60
CA ARG A 7 -14.86 42.86 -19.41
C ARG A 7 -16.30 42.42 -19.18
N ILE A 8 -16.63 42.07 -17.95
CA ILE A 8 -18.02 41.83 -17.55
C ILE A 8 -18.66 43.21 -17.36
N ALA A 9 -19.68 43.53 -18.17
CA ALA A 9 -20.30 44.85 -18.18
C ALA A 9 -21.19 45.11 -16.96
N ASP A 10 -21.81 44.05 -16.42
CA ASP A 10 -22.61 44.11 -15.21
C ASP A 10 -21.68 44.04 -13.98
N LYS A 11 -21.73 45.08 -13.13
CA LYS A 11 -20.87 45.16 -11.95
C LYS A 11 -21.15 44.07 -10.93
N THR A 12 -22.42 43.70 -10.75
CA THR A 12 -22.82 42.66 -9.79
C THR A 12 -22.27 41.31 -10.24
N VAL A 13 -22.41 41.01 -11.54
CA VAL A 13 -21.87 39.77 -12.11
C VAL A 13 -20.35 39.76 -12.09
N ALA A 14 -19.71 40.91 -12.31
CA ALA A 14 -18.26 41.03 -12.23
C ALA A 14 -17.75 40.76 -10.81
N ASP A 15 -18.37 41.37 -9.80
CA ASP A 15 -17.98 41.23 -8.40
C ASP A 15 -18.16 39.78 -7.92
N GLU A 16 -19.29 39.13 -8.27
CA GLU A 16 -19.52 37.72 -7.95
C GLU A 16 -18.55 36.79 -8.69
N TYR A 17 -18.25 37.07 -9.96
CA TYR A 17 -17.27 36.31 -10.72
C TYR A 17 -15.89 36.36 -10.05
N PHE A 18 -15.40 37.55 -9.74
CA PHE A 18 -14.10 37.71 -9.08
C PHE A 18 -14.09 37.11 -7.68
N ALA A 19 -15.17 37.25 -6.90
CA ALA A 19 -15.29 36.65 -5.57
C ALA A 19 -15.21 35.11 -5.61
N VAL A 20 -15.77 34.47 -6.65
CA VAL A 20 -15.66 33.01 -6.83
C VAL A 20 -14.29 32.63 -7.39
N THR A 21 -13.76 33.38 -8.36
CA THR A 21 -12.43 33.13 -8.93
C THR A 21 -11.35 33.19 -7.85
N GLU A 22 -11.37 34.19 -6.98
CA GLU A 22 -10.41 34.31 -5.87
C GLU A 22 -10.47 33.10 -4.92
N LYS A 23 -11.67 32.63 -4.58
CA LYS A 23 -11.85 31.43 -3.75
C LYS A 23 -11.30 30.17 -4.44
N VAL A 24 -11.53 30.02 -5.75
CA VAL A 24 -11.02 28.88 -6.52
C VAL A 24 -9.51 28.94 -6.67
N GLU A 25 -8.94 30.10 -6.95
CA GLU A 25 -7.49 30.32 -7.03
C GLU A 25 -6.80 30.04 -5.68
N ALA A 26 -7.42 30.42 -4.57
CA ALA A 26 -6.93 30.12 -3.24
C ALA A 26 -6.80 28.60 -2.97
N LEU A 27 -7.66 27.77 -3.57
CA LEU A 27 -7.56 26.31 -3.45
C LEU A 27 -6.33 25.75 -4.20
N TYR A 28 -5.92 26.37 -5.30
CA TYR A 28 -4.73 25.93 -6.04
C TYR A 28 -3.41 26.29 -5.33
N GLY A 29 -3.43 27.32 -4.48
CA GLY A 29 -2.29 27.73 -3.67
C GLY A 29 -2.09 26.91 -2.39
N GLN A 30 -3.04 26.04 -2.04
CA GLN A 30 -2.92 25.19 -0.85
C GLN A 30 -1.96 24.01 -1.10
N PRO A 31 -1.21 23.57 -0.07
CA PRO A 31 -0.42 22.35 -0.15
C PRO A 31 -1.32 21.18 -0.57
N ARG A 32 -0.90 20.41 -1.57
CA ARG A 32 -1.63 19.22 -2.05
C ARG A 32 -1.48 18.01 -1.12
N GLU A 33 -0.90 18.21 0.05
CA GLU A 33 -0.71 17.17 1.05
C GLU A 33 -1.96 17.09 1.91
N LEU A 34 -2.63 15.94 1.88
CA LEU A 34 -3.69 15.62 2.81
C LEU A 34 -3.09 15.53 4.22
N ALA A 35 -3.79 16.04 5.24
CA ALA A 35 -3.37 15.79 6.60
C ALA A 35 -3.38 14.28 6.85
N GLY A 36 -2.44 13.77 7.66
CA GLY A 36 -2.33 12.33 7.93
C GLY A 36 -3.62 11.71 8.48
N ASP A 37 -4.46 12.53 9.11
CA ASP A 37 -5.73 12.16 9.73
C ASP A 37 -6.90 12.08 8.73
N ASP A 38 -6.76 12.70 7.54
CA ASP A 38 -7.76 12.68 6.47
C ASP A 38 -7.74 11.37 5.68
N GLU A 39 -6.77 10.49 5.96
CA GLU A 39 -6.66 9.22 5.29
C GLU A 39 -7.80 8.27 5.68
N SER A 40 -8.70 8.05 4.73
CA SER A 40 -9.77 7.06 4.88
C SER A 40 -9.22 5.64 5.03
N ARG A 41 -9.98 4.75 5.70
CA ARG A 41 -9.62 3.33 5.86
C ARG A 41 -9.23 2.65 4.54
N GLU A 42 -9.95 2.95 3.45
CA GLU A 42 -9.68 2.38 2.13
C GLU A 42 -8.41 2.95 1.49
N MET A 43 -8.08 4.22 1.73
CA MET A 43 -6.82 4.81 1.28
C MET A 43 -5.63 4.16 2.01
N ARG A 44 -5.77 3.94 3.32
CA ARG A 44 -4.77 3.22 4.11
C ARG A 44 -4.56 1.81 3.62
N LYS A 45 -5.65 1.09 3.33
CA LYS A 45 -5.61 -0.24 2.75
C LYS A 45 -4.89 -0.23 1.40
N LEU A 46 -5.28 0.68 0.49
CA LEU A 46 -4.67 0.82 -0.82
C LEU A 46 -3.17 1.12 -0.73
N ARG A 47 -2.75 2.02 0.18
CA ARG A 47 -1.34 2.32 0.41
C ARG A 47 -0.57 1.12 0.94
N THR A 48 -1.16 0.34 1.84
CA THR A 48 -0.56 -0.91 2.31
C THR A 48 -0.47 -1.95 1.19
N GLU A 49 -1.45 -2.03 0.30
CA GLU A 49 -1.47 -2.98 -0.82
C GLU A 49 -0.54 -2.57 -1.96
N MET A 50 -0.41 -1.28 -2.26
CA MET A 50 0.41 -0.74 -3.36
C MET A 50 1.90 -1.11 -3.23
N HIS A 51 2.39 -1.25 -1.99
CA HIS A 51 3.79 -1.56 -1.72
C HIS A 51 4.07 -3.05 -1.50
N ARG A 52 3.06 -3.92 -1.64
CA ARG A 52 3.25 -5.36 -1.53
C ARG A 52 3.97 -5.88 -2.76
N ARG A 53 5.24 -6.27 -2.60
CA ARG A 53 5.93 -7.09 -3.60
C ARG A 53 5.39 -8.52 -3.52
N MET A 54 4.88 -9.03 -4.64
CA MET A 54 4.42 -10.42 -4.76
C MET A 54 5.60 -11.39 -4.65
N LEU A 55 5.39 -12.48 -3.90
CA LEU A 55 6.33 -13.56 -3.68
C LEU A 55 5.64 -14.89 -4.02
N GLY A 56 6.41 -15.98 -4.11
CA GLY A 56 5.86 -17.30 -4.46
C GLY A 56 4.79 -17.82 -3.49
N ASN A 57 4.93 -17.50 -2.20
CA ASN A 57 4.06 -17.99 -1.12
C ASN A 57 3.36 -16.88 -0.33
N GLY A 58 3.30 -15.66 -0.87
CA GLY A 58 2.73 -14.51 -0.15
C GLY A 58 3.23 -13.18 -0.68
N TYR A 59 3.48 -12.24 0.23
CA TYR A 59 3.91 -10.89 -0.11
C TYR A 59 4.91 -10.33 0.92
N CYS A 60 5.73 -9.39 0.45
CA CYS A 60 6.60 -8.60 1.30
C CYS A 60 5.82 -7.40 1.84
N ALA A 61 5.69 -7.29 3.17
CA ALA A 61 5.10 -6.15 3.85
C ALA A 61 6.17 -5.17 4.39
N ARG A 62 7.38 -5.20 3.83
CA ARG A 62 8.46 -4.29 4.24
C ARG A 62 8.12 -2.87 3.80
N PRO A 63 8.24 -1.87 4.69
CA PRO A 63 8.19 -0.46 4.34
C PRO A 63 9.16 -0.11 3.20
N VAL A 64 8.73 0.83 2.35
CA VAL A 64 9.45 1.24 1.13
C VAL A 64 10.77 1.92 1.45
N GLU A 65 10.81 2.61 2.59
CA GLU A 65 11.95 3.36 3.08
C GLU A 65 13.10 2.43 3.54
N MET A 66 12.83 1.13 3.68
CA MET A 66 13.82 0.13 4.07
C MET A 66 14.29 -0.70 2.87
N ASP A 67 15.60 -0.81 2.71
CA ASP A 67 16.23 -1.67 1.71
C ASP A 67 16.20 -3.16 2.08
N CYS A 68 16.30 -4.02 1.07
CA CYS A 68 16.43 -5.47 1.26
C CYS A 68 17.88 -5.91 1.19
N HIS A 69 18.39 -6.58 2.22
CA HIS A 69 19.69 -7.23 2.12
C HIS A 69 19.62 -8.59 1.41
N PHE A 70 18.49 -9.29 1.47
CA PHE A 70 18.34 -10.63 0.92
C PHE A 70 17.02 -10.79 0.17
N GLU A 71 17.09 -10.84 -1.16
CA GLU A 71 15.89 -10.95 -2.01
C GLU A 71 15.34 -12.38 -2.13
N SER A 72 16.08 -13.40 -1.68
CA SER A 72 15.76 -14.82 -1.95
C SER A 72 15.27 -15.64 -0.75
N ILE A 73 15.31 -15.11 0.47
CA ILE A 73 14.97 -15.85 1.70
C ILE A 73 13.73 -15.27 2.41
N CYS A 74 12.70 -14.93 1.66
CA CYS A 74 11.56 -14.21 2.22
C CYS A 74 10.77 -15.04 3.25
N GLU A 75 10.66 -16.36 3.11
CA GLU A 75 9.86 -17.20 4.00
C GLU A 75 10.36 -17.24 5.45
N SER A 76 11.62 -16.89 5.69
CA SER A 76 12.21 -16.73 7.03
C SER A 76 12.30 -15.26 7.48
N CYS A 77 11.89 -14.30 6.64
CA CYS A 77 11.94 -12.88 6.92
C CYS A 77 10.78 -12.43 7.84
N SER A 78 11.04 -11.47 8.72
CA SER A 78 10.02 -10.88 9.61
C SER A 78 8.94 -10.10 8.85
N PHE A 79 9.25 -9.57 7.67
CA PHE A 79 8.30 -8.82 6.83
C PHE A 79 7.48 -9.71 5.89
N PHE A 80 7.68 -11.03 5.93
CA PHE A 80 6.91 -11.94 5.12
C PHE A 80 5.52 -12.16 5.70
N VAL A 81 4.53 -11.97 4.84
CA VAL A 81 3.12 -12.18 5.17
C VAL A 81 2.52 -13.09 4.10
N THR A 82 1.66 -14.01 4.54
CA THR A 82 0.97 -14.96 3.66
C THR A 82 -0.53 -14.91 3.92
N THR A 83 -1.31 -15.62 3.12
CA THR A 83 -2.77 -15.73 3.24
C THR A 83 -3.19 -17.19 3.25
N ILE A 84 -4.44 -17.43 3.65
CA ILE A 84 -5.01 -18.78 3.71
C ILE A 84 -4.96 -19.52 2.37
N GLU A 85 -4.97 -18.77 1.25
CA GLU A 85 -4.90 -19.28 -0.11
C GLU A 85 -3.60 -20.05 -0.38
N PHE A 86 -2.50 -19.69 0.27
CA PHE A 86 -1.21 -20.36 0.12
C PHE A 86 -1.04 -21.59 1.02
N ARG A 87 -1.95 -21.84 1.96
CA ARG A 87 -1.86 -22.96 2.91
C ARG A 87 -1.60 -24.31 2.23
N PRO A 88 -2.30 -24.71 1.15
CA PRO A 88 -2.06 -26.01 0.52
C PRO A 88 -0.64 -26.13 -0.04
N THR A 89 -0.09 -25.04 -0.59
CA THR A 89 1.29 -25.03 -1.10
C THR A 89 2.31 -25.10 0.02
N LEU A 90 2.11 -24.33 1.10
CA LEU A 90 2.98 -24.35 2.28
C LEU A 90 3.01 -25.73 2.95
N GLN A 91 1.87 -26.40 3.05
CA GLN A 91 1.79 -27.78 3.55
C GLN A 91 2.58 -28.76 2.68
N ARG A 92 2.41 -28.70 1.34
CA ARG A 92 3.19 -29.54 0.41
C ARG A 92 4.70 -29.28 0.53
N GLN A 93 5.11 -28.03 0.69
CA GLN A 93 6.53 -27.69 0.81
C GLN A 93 7.13 -28.12 2.17
N ARG A 94 6.34 -28.05 3.25
CA ARG A 94 6.70 -28.65 4.54
C ARG A 94 6.87 -30.17 4.41
N ASP A 95 5.91 -30.84 3.78
CA ASP A 95 5.93 -32.30 3.65
C ASP A 95 7.10 -32.77 2.77
N ASP A 96 7.40 -32.05 1.68
CA ASP A 96 8.61 -32.25 0.86
C ASP A 96 9.90 -32.07 1.69
N ALA A 97 9.95 -31.04 2.54
CA ALA A 97 11.10 -30.82 3.42
C ALA A 97 11.25 -31.95 4.44
N ALA A 98 10.16 -32.42 5.03
CA ALA A 98 10.16 -33.55 5.96
C ALA A 98 10.62 -34.86 5.28
N GLN A 99 10.09 -35.15 4.08
CA GLN A 99 10.48 -36.32 3.29
C GLN A 99 11.98 -36.33 2.96
N LYS A 100 12.55 -35.14 2.72
CA LYS A 100 13.98 -34.97 2.41
C LYS A 100 14.88 -34.83 3.65
N GLY A 101 14.33 -34.86 4.86
CA GLY A 101 15.08 -34.65 6.11
C GLY A 101 15.62 -33.22 6.29
N GLN A 102 15.01 -32.22 5.63
CA GLN A 102 15.44 -30.82 5.67
C GLN A 102 14.87 -30.11 6.90
N ILE A 103 15.37 -30.45 8.09
CA ILE A 103 14.81 -30.00 9.38
C ILE A 103 14.65 -28.47 9.49
N GLY A 104 15.66 -27.70 9.07
CA GLY A 104 15.58 -26.24 9.11
C GLY A 104 14.45 -25.67 8.24
N ARG A 105 14.25 -26.25 7.05
CA ARG A 105 13.19 -25.82 6.12
C ARG A 105 11.81 -26.26 6.60
N GLN A 106 11.71 -27.45 7.18
CA GLN A 106 10.49 -27.93 7.82
C GLN A 106 10.04 -26.96 8.92
N ASN A 107 10.94 -26.58 9.83
CA ASN A 107 10.65 -25.67 10.94
C ASN A 107 10.15 -24.29 10.46
N ILE A 108 10.69 -23.77 9.35
CA ILE A 108 10.21 -22.51 8.76
C ILE A 108 8.74 -22.64 8.37
N PHE A 109 8.38 -23.69 7.63
CA PHE A 109 6.99 -23.87 7.19
C PHE A 109 6.04 -24.19 8.35
N ASP A 110 6.49 -24.95 9.36
CA ASP A 110 5.70 -25.18 10.58
C ASP A 110 5.37 -23.86 11.28
N GLY A 111 6.36 -22.96 11.42
CA GLY A 111 6.14 -21.63 12.02
C GLY A 111 5.22 -20.73 11.18
N ILE A 112 5.27 -20.82 9.85
CA ILE A 112 4.34 -20.08 8.98
C ILE A 112 2.92 -20.62 9.13
N LEU A 113 2.74 -21.95 9.06
CA LEU A 113 1.43 -22.59 9.16
C LEU A 113 0.77 -22.34 10.52
N HIS A 114 1.54 -22.41 11.61
CA HIS A 114 1.03 -22.11 12.95
C HIS A 114 0.52 -20.66 13.07
N ARG A 115 1.28 -19.68 12.57
CA ARG A 115 0.82 -18.27 12.55
C ARG A 115 -0.45 -18.11 11.73
N LEU A 116 -0.51 -18.78 10.58
CA LEU A 116 -1.68 -18.75 9.71
C LEU A 116 -2.93 -19.36 10.35
N ASP A 117 -2.78 -20.37 11.23
CA ASP A 117 -3.88 -20.91 12.04
C ASP A 117 -4.35 -19.92 13.11
N THR A 118 -3.42 -19.18 13.71
CA THR A 118 -3.72 -18.21 14.78
C THR A 118 -4.42 -16.97 14.21
N ASP A 119 -3.94 -16.45 13.07
CA ASP A 119 -4.48 -15.24 12.45
C ASP A 119 -5.81 -15.47 11.70
N ALA A 120 -6.14 -16.73 11.39
CA ALA A 120 -7.41 -17.10 10.75
C ALA A 120 -8.55 -17.37 11.76
N SER A 121 -8.26 -17.33 13.07
CA SER A 121 -9.20 -17.57 14.16
C SER A 121 -9.90 -16.30 14.65
#